data_AF-W4FEM2-F1
#
_entry.id   AF-W4FEM2-F1
#
_cell.length_a   1.000
_cell.length_b   1.000
_cell.length_c   1.000
_cell.angle_alpha   90.00
_cell.angle_beta   90.00
_cell.angle_gamma   90.00
#
_symmetry.space_group_name_H-M   'P 1'
#
loop_
_entity.id
_entity.type
_entity.pdbx_description
1 polymer ?
#
loop_
_entity_poly.entity_id
_entity_poly.type
_entity_poly.pdbx_seq_one_letter_code
_entity_poly.pdbx_strand_id
1 'polypeptide(L)'
;MDAGHGLAGDIRQAVANEQFDLGGFTEPRTHDLIVAAFGTPLTAPTEMIRFTFIVGGGKLVRARYSEQLPKWMTAALREVGFVEDRSAACTLDCQGTYKQQKDTGANLLTIQVFPRLTLAVGTGGEDLEDKPATVDVDSPEYLCISSDLETFQRMIVPAKARSWVQKKRFLKALQGSMTAFQHLEEKLMRGEALMPVEQLMYDGNIGLEVNTEKCVWLQGEIKRMVDEGHLTKAEKDEVIATLQQNLEHIAEDVDASSGKKKDKLLEKQATIQARLALVESHKANVVYRLRKSAEIVKLRVELLGVLALQEKERSLSLTSEDMRKLEGRHALESAIADLEEQSREWFDDAFEAKCALDQKDADALYKKKKAKSSSGGKSTSGSSSSTSWATVGKKKPVSKAAKPSTAKGSGFAAAFGNDSDSD
;
A
#
# COMPACT_ATOMS: atom_id res chain seq x y z
N MET A 1 -2.49 -44.61 -15.40
CA MET A 1 -3.68 -43.95 -14.81
C MET A 1 -3.74 -42.59 -15.46
N ASP A 2 -4.71 -42.39 -16.36
CA ASP A 2 -4.79 -41.25 -17.28
C ASP A 2 -4.77 -39.90 -16.55
N ALA A 3 -3.87 -39.02 -16.97
CA ALA A 3 -3.91 -37.61 -16.63
C ALA A 3 -5.13 -37.00 -17.32
N GLY A 4 -6.23 -36.87 -16.59
CA GLY A 4 -7.50 -36.36 -17.10
C GLY A 4 -7.36 -34.92 -17.62
N HIS A 5 -7.39 -34.76 -18.94
CA HIS A 5 -7.59 -33.48 -19.63
C HIS A 5 -9.00 -32.95 -19.33
N GLY A 6 -9.10 -32.04 -18.35
CA GLY A 6 -10.31 -31.32 -17.99
C GLY A 6 -9.97 -30.14 -17.08
N LEU A 7 -10.97 -29.33 -16.71
CA LEU A 7 -10.78 -28.07 -15.97
C LEU A 7 -9.91 -28.20 -14.71
N ALA A 8 -9.98 -29.34 -14.00
CA ALA A 8 -9.12 -29.60 -12.85
C ALA A 8 -7.63 -29.76 -13.24
N GLY A 9 -7.35 -30.39 -14.38
CA GLY A 9 -6.01 -30.49 -14.95
C GLY A 9 -5.47 -29.12 -15.36
N ASP A 10 -6.30 -28.28 -15.98
CA ASP A 10 -5.94 -26.91 -16.37
C ASP A 10 -5.57 -26.09 -15.11
N ILE A 11 -6.39 -26.14 -14.06
CA ILE A 11 -6.09 -25.50 -12.76
C ILE A 11 -4.76 -25.97 -12.17
N ARG A 12 -4.46 -27.27 -12.26
CA ARG A 12 -3.22 -27.83 -11.68
C ARG A 12 -1.97 -27.45 -12.49
N GLN A 13 -2.12 -27.11 -13.76
CA GLN A 13 -1.02 -26.70 -14.65
C GLN A 13 -0.89 -25.18 -14.77
N ALA A 14 -1.88 -24.42 -14.30
CA ALA A 14 -1.87 -22.97 -14.37
C ALA A 14 -0.67 -22.39 -13.61
N VAL A 15 -0.01 -21.40 -14.22
CA VAL A 15 1.14 -20.67 -13.66
C VAL A 15 0.82 -19.20 -13.39
N ALA A 16 -0.43 -18.79 -13.64
CA ALA A 16 -0.90 -17.42 -13.49
C ALA A 16 -2.32 -17.37 -12.91
N ASN A 17 -2.77 -16.16 -12.59
CA ASN A 17 -4.14 -15.91 -12.15
C ASN A 17 -5.14 -16.21 -13.26
N GLU A 18 -6.15 -17.01 -12.97
CA GLU A 18 -7.16 -17.41 -13.95
C GLU A 18 -8.58 -17.26 -13.41
N GLN A 19 -9.54 -17.16 -14.35
CA GLN A 19 -10.96 -17.04 -14.06
C GLN A 19 -11.76 -18.10 -14.80
N PHE A 20 -12.63 -18.80 -14.09
CA PHE A 20 -13.44 -19.89 -14.61
C PHE A 20 -14.93 -19.65 -14.37
N ASP A 21 -15.74 -19.80 -15.42
CA ASP A 21 -17.20 -19.73 -15.34
C ASP A 21 -17.77 -21.11 -15.05
N LEU A 22 -18.47 -21.25 -13.91
CA LEU A 22 -19.10 -22.51 -13.50
C LEU A 22 -20.60 -22.58 -13.86
N GLY A 23 -21.05 -21.82 -14.85
CA GLY A 23 -22.39 -21.90 -15.41
C GLY A 23 -22.75 -23.34 -15.80
N GLY A 24 -23.90 -23.81 -15.34
CA GLY A 24 -24.37 -25.19 -15.58
C GLY A 24 -23.67 -26.30 -14.77
N PHE A 25 -22.80 -25.97 -13.81
CA PHE A 25 -22.23 -26.97 -12.91
C PHE A 25 -23.28 -27.50 -11.90
N THR A 26 -23.28 -28.82 -11.75
CA THR A 26 -24.08 -29.56 -10.76
C THR A 26 -23.26 -29.86 -9.52
N GLU A 27 -23.91 -30.16 -8.40
CA GLU A 27 -23.25 -30.50 -7.13
C GLU A 27 -22.11 -31.53 -7.25
N PRO A 28 -22.29 -32.71 -7.88
CA PRO A 28 -21.21 -33.69 -7.98
C PRO A 28 -20.02 -33.17 -8.79
N ARG A 29 -20.31 -32.49 -9.91
CA ARG A 29 -19.28 -31.90 -10.78
C ARG A 29 -18.48 -30.80 -10.10
N THR A 30 -19.14 -29.99 -9.24
CA THR A 30 -18.46 -28.98 -8.43
C THR A 30 -17.58 -29.62 -7.37
N HIS A 31 -18.07 -30.67 -6.70
CA HIS A 31 -17.30 -31.42 -5.71
C HIS A 31 -16.07 -32.08 -6.33
N ASP A 32 -16.25 -32.87 -7.40
CA ASP A 32 -15.18 -33.55 -8.13
C ASP A 32 -14.10 -32.57 -8.63
N LEU A 33 -14.51 -31.41 -9.16
CA LEU A 33 -13.59 -30.36 -9.60
C LEU A 33 -12.71 -29.89 -8.45
N ILE A 34 -13.30 -29.53 -7.30
CA ILE A 34 -12.56 -28.97 -6.17
C ILE A 34 -11.64 -30.01 -5.54
N VAL A 35 -12.11 -31.26 -5.38
CA VAL A 35 -11.29 -32.35 -4.84
C VAL A 35 -10.11 -32.64 -5.77
N ALA A 36 -10.34 -32.77 -7.09
CA ALA A 36 -9.28 -33.04 -8.05
C ALA A 36 -8.27 -31.89 -8.17
N ALA A 37 -8.74 -30.64 -8.15
CA ALA A 37 -7.90 -29.45 -8.33
C ALA A 37 -7.12 -29.07 -7.06
N PHE A 38 -7.74 -29.15 -5.88
CA PHE A 38 -7.21 -28.56 -4.64
C PHE A 38 -7.05 -29.55 -3.47
N GLY A 39 -7.42 -30.82 -3.66
CA GLY A 39 -7.23 -31.87 -2.65
C GLY A 39 -5.77 -32.10 -2.28
N THR A 40 -4.85 -31.77 -3.18
CA THR A 40 -3.40 -31.73 -2.92
C THR A 40 -2.85 -30.35 -3.31
N PRO A 41 -1.73 -29.91 -2.72
CA PRO A 41 -1.06 -28.70 -3.18
C PRO A 41 -0.70 -28.74 -4.67
N LEU A 42 -0.69 -27.56 -5.31
CA LEU A 42 -0.29 -27.38 -6.70
C LEU A 42 1.23 -27.25 -6.79
N THR A 43 1.83 -27.83 -7.83
CA THR A 43 3.29 -27.87 -8.02
C THR A 43 3.77 -27.04 -9.21
N ALA A 44 2.87 -26.66 -10.12
CA ALA A 44 3.22 -25.88 -11.32
C ALA A 44 3.49 -24.38 -11.05
N PRO A 45 2.74 -23.68 -10.18
CA PRO A 45 2.98 -22.27 -9.92
C PRO A 45 4.30 -22.04 -9.18
N THR A 46 5.08 -21.06 -9.63
CA THR A 46 6.32 -20.61 -8.96
C THR A 46 6.11 -19.39 -8.05
N GLU A 47 4.96 -18.75 -8.16
CA GLU A 47 4.53 -17.60 -7.35
C GLU A 47 3.07 -17.78 -6.92
N MET A 48 2.60 -16.92 -6.01
CA MET A 48 1.22 -17.00 -5.56
C MET A 48 0.26 -16.65 -6.68
N ILE A 49 -0.66 -17.58 -6.97
CA ILE A 49 -1.74 -17.38 -7.94
C ILE A 49 -3.11 -17.44 -7.27
N ARG A 50 -4.12 -16.92 -7.96
CA ARG A 50 -5.51 -16.87 -7.52
C ARG A 50 -6.40 -17.38 -8.64
N PHE A 51 -7.31 -18.28 -8.29
CA PHE A 51 -8.37 -18.74 -9.17
C PHE A 51 -9.68 -18.06 -8.81
N THR A 52 -10.31 -17.40 -9.78
CA THR A 52 -11.60 -16.74 -9.61
C THR A 52 -12.70 -17.57 -10.27
N PHE A 53 -13.58 -18.15 -9.47
CA PHE A 53 -14.71 -18.94 -9.98
C PHE A 53 -15.97 -18.11 -9.98
N ILE A 54 -16.65 -18.01 -11.12
CA ILE A 54 -17.97 -17.38 -11.23
C ILE A 54 -19.01 -18.44 -10.85
N VAL A 55 -19.68 -18.23 -9.73
CA VAL A 55 -20.62 -19.20 -9.12
C VAL A 55 -22.06 -18.70 -9.10
N GLY A 56 -22.29 -17.49 -9.59
CA GLY A 56 -23.61 -16.89 -9.60
C GLY A 56 -23.59 -15.53 -10.26
N GLY A 57 -24.77 -14.92 -10.32
CA GLY A 57 -24.88 -13.56 -10.83
C GLY A 57 -26.19 -12.89 -10.45
N GLY A 58 -26.22 -11.58 -10.64
CA GLY A 58 -27.37 -10.73 -10.41
C GLY A 58 -28.49 -10.99 -11.41
N LYS A 59 -29.53 -10.15 -11.37
CA LYS A 59 -30.79 -10.34 -12.10
C LYS A 59 -30.63 -10.68 -13.60
N LEU A 60 -29.60 -10.14 -14.27
CA LEU A 60 -29.36 -10.32 -15.70
C LEU A 60 -28.79 -11.69 -16.09
N VAL A 61 -28.07 -12.35 -15.17
CA VAL A 61 -27.30 -13.58 -15.46
C VAL A 61 -27.58 -14.71 -14.47
N ARG A 62 -28.44 -14.49 -13.46
CA ARG A 62 -28.83 -15.47 -12.42
C ARG A 62 -29.27 -16.81 -13.00
N ALA A 63 -29.96 -16.82 -14.15
CA ALA A 63 -30.49 -18.03 -14.76
C ALA A 63 -29.41 -19.02 -15.26
N ARG A 64 -28.16 -18.58 -15.43
CA ARG A 64 -27.05 -19.44 -15.89
C ARG A 64 -26.46 -20.32 -14.79
N TYR A 65 -26.72 -19.99 -13.53
CA TYR A 65 -26.09 -20.60 -12.37
C TYR A 65 -27.14 -21.22 -11.45
N SER A 66 -26.82 -22.35 -10.85
CA SER A 66 -27.63 -22.88 -9.75
C SER A 66 -27.52 -21.96 -8.53
N GLU A 67 -28.64 -21.71 -7.85
CA GLU A 67 -28.65 -20.90 -6.61
C GLU A 67 -27.88 -21.56 -5.47
N GLN A 68 -27.67 -22.88 -5.55
CA GLN A 68 -26.92 -23.65 -4.56
C GLN A 68 -25.43 -23.76 -4.90
N LEU A 69 -25.00 -23.33 -6.09
CA LEU A 69 -23.62 -23.47 -6.56
C LEU A 69 -22.57 -22.84 -5.61
N PRO A 70 -22.79 -21.64 -5.03
CA PRO A 70 -21.87 -21.10 -4.02
C PRO A 70 -21.76 -21.98 -2.77
N LYS A 71 -22.87 -22.62 -2.35
CA LYS A 71 -22.88 -23.51 -1.18
C LYS A 71 -22.15 -24.81 -1.47
N TRP A 72 -22.38 -25.41 -2.63
CA TRP A 72 -21.69 -26.64 -3.05
C TRP A 72 -20.18 -26.41 -3.12
N MET A 73 -19.74 -25.31 -3.73
CA MET A 73 -18.32 -24.99 -3.85
C MET A 73 -17.66 -24.73 -2.50
N THR A 74 -18.28 -23.93 -1.62
CA THR A 74 -17.72 -23.67 -0.28
C THR A 74 -17.73 -24.90 0.61
N ALA A 75 -18.70 -25.80 0.47
CA ALA A 75 -18.69 -27.09 1.16
C ALA A 75 -17.51 -27.97 0.71
N ALA A 76 -17.31 -28.10 -0.60
CA ALA A 76 -16.19 -28.88 -1.15
C ALA A 76 -14.82 -28.29 -0.78
N LEU A 77 -14.68 -26.95 -0.78
CA LEU A 77 -13.44 -26.28 -0.35
C LEU A 77 -13.14 -26.55 1.13
N ARG A 78 -14.14 -26.48 2.01
CA ARG A 78 -13.97 -26.82 3.43
C ARG A 78 -13.58 -28.29 3.64
N GLU A 79 -14.14 -29.19 2.84
CA GLU A 79 -13.81 -30.62 2.88
C GLU A 79 -12.33 -30.89 2.56
N VAL A 80 -11.76 -30.16 1.58
CA VAL A 80 -10.32 -30.22 1.28
C VAL A 80 -9.47 -29.31 2.20
N GLY A 81 -10.03 -28.83 3.31
CA GLY A 81 -9.31 -28.10 4.35
C GLY A 81 -8.99 -26.64 4.03
N PHE A 82 -9.78 -25.97 3.20
CA PHE A 82 -9.69 -24.52 3.00
C PHE A 82 -10.56 -23.76 4.00
N VAL A 83 -10.13 -22.56 4.36
CA VAL A 83 -10.83 -21.67 5.31
C VAL A 83 -11.32 -20.40 4.61
N GLU A 84 -12.50 -19.90 5.00
CA GLU A 84 -13.00 -18.62 4.49
C GLU A 84 -12.27 -17.46 5.16
N ASP A 85 -11.63 -16.61 4.36
CA ASP A 85 -11.04 -15.35 4.81
C ASP A 85 -11.46 -14.22 3.86
N ARG A 86 -12.30 -13.31 4.35
CA ARG A 86 -12.81 -12.17 3.56
C ARG A 86 -11.72 -11.15 3.20
N SER A 87 -10.60 -11.17 3.90
CA SER A 87 -9.47 -10.27 3.69
C SER A 87 -8.37 -10.85 2.81
N ALA A 88 -8.46 -12.13 2.45
CA ALA A 88 -7.44 -12.84 1.70
C ALA A 88 -7.02 -12.12 0.40
N ALA A 89 -5.72 -12.03 0.17
CA ALA A 89 -5.11 -11.39 -0.98
C ALA A 89 -4.25 -12.39 -1.77
N CYS A 90 -3.79 -12.00 -2.96
CA CYS A 90 -2.93 -12.85 -3.79
C CYS A 90 -1.48 -12.84 -3.26
N THR A 91 -1.32 -13.33 -2.04
CA THR A 91 -0.07 -13.35 -1.27
C THR A 91 0.13 -14.73 -0.64
N LEU A 92 1.38 -15.14 -0.44
CA LEU A 92 1.72 -16.51 -0.03
C LEU A 92 1.21 -16.89 1.38
N ASP A 93 0.92 -15.89 2.22
CA ASP A 93 0.31 -16.04 3.55
C ASP A 93 -1.18 -16.45 3.48
N CYS A 94 -1.85 -16.19 2.36
CA CYS A 94 -3.26 -16.51 2.16
C CYS A 94 -3.50 -17.91 1.56
N GLN A 95 -2.48 -18.77 1.47
CA GLN A 95 -2.64 -20.12 0.92
C GLN A 95 -3.63 -20.97 1.73
N GLY A 96 -4.44 -21.77 1.03
CA GLY A 96 -5.47 -22.58 1.65
C GLY A 96 -6.68 -21.76 2.11
N THR A 97 -6.84 -20.52 1.63
CA THR A 97 -8.02 -19.71 1.94
C THR A 97 -8.89 -19.49 0.70
N TYR A 98 -10.15 -19.12 0.93
CA TYR A 98 -11.02 -18.63 -0.12
C TYR A 98 -11.82 -17.42 0.36
N LYS A 99 -12.26 -16.60 -0.59
CA LYS A 99 -13.16 -15.47 -0.30
C LYS A 99 -14.30 -15.37 -1.30
N GLN A 100 -15.46 -14.97 -0.81
CA GLN A 100 -16.62 -14.68 -1.65
C GLN A 100 -16.65 -13.19 -1.97
N GLN A 101 -16.79 -12.86 -3.25
CA GLN A 101 -16.87 -11.48 -3.70
C GLN A 101 -18.04 -11.29 -4.65
N LYS A 102 -18.87 -10.30 -4.36
CA LYS A 102 -19.92 -9.82 -5.26
C LYS A 102 -19.39 -8.64 -6.05
N ASP A 103 -19.27 -8.80 -7.35
CA ASP A 103 -18.94 -7.71 -8.27
C ASP A 103 -20.23 -7.00 -8.68
N THR A 104 -20.44 -5.80 -8.14
CA THR A 104 -21.61 -4.97 -8.43
C THR A 104 -21.56 -4.34 -9.81
N GLY A 105 -20.38 -4.18 -10.42
CA GLY A 105 -20.23 -3.68 -11.79
C GLY A 105 -20.54 -4.75 -12.82
N ALA A 106 -20.00 -5.96 -12.65
CA ALA A 106 -20.22 -7.08 -13.56
C ALA A 106 -21.51 -7.87 -13.28
N ASN A 107 -22.22 -7.58 -12.17
CA ASN A 107 -23.35 -8.37 -11.67
C ASN A 107 -23.01 -9.85 -11.48
N LEU A 108 -21.82 -10.16 -10.98
CA LEU A 108 -21.35 -11.54 -10.77
C LEU A 108 -21.15 -11.83 -9.28
N LEU A 109 -21.39 -13.08 -8.91
CA LEU A 109 -20.97 -13.64 -7.63
C LEU A 109 -19.78 -14.57 -7.91
N THR A 110 -18.66 -14.27 -7.27
CA THR A 110 -17.39 -14.99 -7.48
C THR A 110 -16.86 -15.56 -6.17
N ILE A 111 -16.14 -16.67 -6.27
CA ILE A 111 -15.32 -17.23 -5.20
C ILE A 111 -13.88 -17.22 -5.67
N GLN A 112 -13.03 -16.51 -4.94
CA GLN A 112 -11.59 -16.50 -5.17
C GLN A 112 -10.94 -17.53 -4.26
N VAL A 113 -10.16 -18.42 -4.85
CA VAL A 113 -9.46 -19.50 -4.17
C VAL A 113 -7.96 -19.24 -4.26
N PHE A 114 -7.30 -19.31 -3.11
CA PHE A 114 -5.87 -19.14 -2.94
C PHE A 114 -5.25 -20.52 -2.66
N PRO A 115 -4.75 -21.22 -3.69
CA PRO A 115 -4.34 -22.61 -3.59
C PRO A 115 -3.18 -22.79 -2.61
N ARG A 116 -3.08 -23.99 -2.02
CA ARG A 116 -1.82 -24.43 -1.39
C ARG A 116 -0.84 -24.77 -2.49
N LEU A 117 0.38 -24.26 -2.39
CA LEU A 117 1.45 -24.50 -3.33
C LEU A 117 2.52 -25.39 -2.68
N THR A 118 2.98 -26.38 -3.42
CA THR A 118 4.26 -27.04 -3.14
C THR A 118 5.23 -26.51 -4.17
N LEU A 119 5.96 -25.47 -3.79
CA LEU A 119 7.05 -24.94 -4.60
C LEU A 119 8.11 -26.06 -4.69
N ALA A 120 8.10 -26.78 -5.80
CA ALA A 120 9.03 -27.87 -6.04
C ALA A 120 10.44 -27.27 -6.17
N VAL A 121 11.32 -27.60 -5.22
CA VAL A 121 12.76 -27.50 -5.42
C VAL A 121 13.10 -28.54 -6.49
N GLY A 122 13.30 -28.08 -7.73
CA GLY A 122 13.45 -28.95 -8.89
C GLY A 122 14.60 -29.94 -8.73
N THR A 123 14.26 -31.23 -8.63
CA THR A 123 15.20 -32.34 -8.87
C THR A 123 15.19 -32.64 -10.37
N GLY A 124 15.83 -31.76 -11.14
CA GLY A 124 16.11 -31.95 -12.55
C GLY A 124 17.57 -31.64 -12.78
N GLY A 125 18.40 -32.68 -12.86
CA GLY A 125 19.83 -32.54 -13.09
C GLY A 125 20.09 -32.02 -14.49
N GLU A 126 20.47 -30.74 -14.57
CA GLU A 126 21.34 -30.15 -15.57
C GLU A 126 21.69 -28.73 -15.08
N ASP A 127 22.94 -28.56 -14.62
CA ASP A 127 23.68 -27.32 -14.34
C ASP A 127 22.85 -26.03 -14.16
N LEU A 128 22.15 -25.93 -13.02
CA LEU A 128 21.70 -24.67 -12.46
C LEU A 128 22.42 -24.48 -11.12
N GLU A 129 23.41 -23.60 -11.13
CA GLU A 129 24.10 -23.09 -9.94
C GLU A 129 23.10 -22.79 -8.82
N ASP A 130 23.46 -23.20 -7.59
CA ASP A 130 22.84 -22.85 -6.33
C ASP A 130 22.26 -21.42 -6.33
N LYS A 131 20.97 -21.28 -6.61
CA LYS A 131 20.23 -20.10 -6.18
C LYS A 131 19.65 -20.43 -4.81
N PRO A 132 20.27 -19.96 -3.72
CA PRO A 132 19.71 -20.14 -2.39
C PRO A 132 18.31 -19.53 -2.35
N ALA A 133 17.43 -20.05 -1.49
CA ALA A 133 16.19 -19.38 -1.17
C ALA A 133 16.53 -17.95 -0.70
N THR A 134 16.29 -16.95 -1.54
CA THR A 134 16.69 -15.58 -1.27
C THR A 134 15.59 -14.86 -0.52
N VAL A 135 15.88 -14.41 0.69
CA VAL A 135 15.11 -13.35 1.33
C VAL A 135 15.45 -12.05 0.60
N ASP A 136 14.42 -11.28 0.21
CA ASP A 136 14.63 -9.94 -0.31
C ASP A 136 15.11 -9.03 0.82
N VAL A 137 16.42 -8.90 0.92
CA VAL A 137 17.09 -8.08 1.95
C VAL A 137 16.86 -6.58 1.76
N ASP A 138 16.38 -6.17 0.58
CA ASP A 138 16.04 -4.78 0.27
C ASP A 138 14.55 -4.49 0.49
N SER A 139 13.74 -5.51 0.80
CA SER A 139 12.32 -5.34 1.09
C SER A 139 12.11 -4.44 2.32
N PRO A 140 11.04 -3.62 2.31
CA PRO A 140 10.63 -2.86 3.49
C PRO A 140 10.55 -3.75 4.73
N GLU A 141 9.90 -4.90 4.62
CA GLU A 141 9.63 -5.82 5.71
C GLU A 141 10.92 -6.34 6.35
N TYR A 142 11.92 -6.73 5.55
CA TYR A 142 13.21 -7.21 6.03
C TYR A 142 14.05 -6.11 6.68
N LEU A 143 14.17 -4.95 6.02
CA LEU A 143 14.95 -3.81 6.54
C LEU A 143 14.43 -3.30 7.90
N CYS A 144 13.15 -3.52 8.16
CA CYS A 144 12.51 -3.07 9.39
C CYS A 144 12.78 -3.98 10.57
N ILE A 145 12.82 -5.30 10.36
CA ILE A 145 13.15 -6.26 11.43
C ILE A 145 14.65 -6.40 11.66
N SER A 146 15.49 -6.11 10.66
CA SER A 146 16.95 -6.24 10.74
C SER A 146 17.68 -5.01 11.27
N SER A 147 17.06 -3.83 11.21
CA SER A 147 17.67 -2.59 11.68
C SER A 147 17.63 -2.43 13.20
N ASP A 148 18.58 -1.70 13.78
CA ASP A 148 18.47 -1.25 15.18
C ASP A 148 17.45 -0.12 15.35
N LEU A 149 17.09 0.17 16.61
CA LEU A 149 16.12 1.21 16.94
C LEU A 149 16.60 2.60 16.47
N GLU A 150 17.89 2.92 16.57
CA GLU A 150 18.40 4.23 16.19
C GLU A 150 18.30 4.46 14.68
N THR A 151 18.74 3.49 13.88
CA THR A 151 18.65 3.47 12.42
C THR A 151 17.20 3.54 11.98
N PHE A 152 16.32 2.77 12.63
CA PHE A 152 14.88 2.80 12.38
C PHE A 152 14.30 4.21 12.55
N GLN A 153 14.59 4.86 13.68
CA GLN A 153 14.06 6.17 14.03
C GLN A 153 14.65 7.31 13.20
N ARG A 154 15.95 7.29 12.94
CA ARG A 154 16.67 8.42 12.33
C ARG A 154 16.80 8.33 10.82
N MET A 155 16.84 7.12 10.27
CA MET A 155 17.13 6.88 8.86
C MET A 155 15.91 6.35 8.13
N ILE A 156 15.34 5.22 8.59
CA ILE A 156 14.31 4.50 7.84
C ILE A 156 13.00 5.28 7.83
N VAL A 157 12.42 5.54 9.00
CA VAL A 157 11.10 6.16 9.10
C VAL A 157 11.06 7.56 8.46
N PRO A 158 12.00 8.49 8.75
CA PRO A 158 11.96 9.83 8.18
C PRO A 158 12.18 9.84 6.66
N ALA A 159 12.97 8.90 6.13
CA ALA A 159 13.16 8.78 4.70
C ALA A 159 11.94 8.13 4.04
N LYS A 160 11.54 6.94 4.50
CA LYS A 160 10.67 6.04 3.73
C LYS A 160 9.19 6.13 4.09
N ALA A 161 8.80 6.65 5.25
CA ALA A 161 7.41 6.73 5.71
C ALA A 161 7.09 8.10 6.33
N ARG A 162 6.85 9.11 5.49
CA ARG A 162 6.68 10.51 5.92
C ARG A 162 5.26 10.85 6.36
N SER A 163 4.26 10.25 5.71
CA SER A 163 2.84 10.52 5.98
C SER A 163 2.29 9.66 7.12
N TRP A 164 1.16 10.09 7.68
CA TRP A 164 0.50 9.39 8.78
C TRP A 164 -0.05 8.04 8.31
N VAL A 165 -0.64 7.97 7.11
CA VAL A 165 -1.11 6.70 6.52
C VAL A 165 0.04 5.72 6.34
N GLN A 166 1.18 6.18 5.79
CA GLN A 166 2.35 5.33 5.59
C GLN A 166 2.85 4.77 6.91
N LYS A 167 2.95 5.60 7.97
CA LYS A 167 3.38 5.14 9.30
C LYS A 167 2.40 4.12 9.90
N LYS A 168 1.08 4.28 9.74
CA LYS A 168 0.10 3.28 10.16
C LYS A 168 0.29 1.93 9.48
N ARG A 169 0.48 1.94 8.16
CA ARG A 169 0.68 0.72 7.38
C ARG A 169 2.01 0.06 7.72
N PHE A 170 3.03 0.88 7.90
CA PHE A 170 4.33 0.42 8.34
C PHE A 170 4.25 -0.24 9.72
N LEU A 171 3.53 0.36 10.68
CA LEU A 171 3.29 -0.27 11.97
C LEU A 171 2.62 -1.65 11.82
N LYS A 172 1.59 -1.75 10.97
CA LYS A 172 0.91 -3.03 10.71
C LYS A 172 1.86 -4.07 10.08
N ALA A 173 2.70 -3.67 9.12
CA ALA A 173 3.68 -4.55 8.51
C ALA A 173 4.71 -5.06 9.53
N LEU A 174 5.22 -4.17 10.39
CA LEU A 174 6.15 -4.54 11.46
C LEU A 174 5.52 -5.52 12.46
N GLN A 175 4.27 -5.28 12.86
CA GLN A 175 3.54 -6.20 13.73
C GLN A 175 3.33 -7.58 13.07
N GLY A 176 3.00 -7.61 11.78
CA GLY A 176 2.90 -8.87 11.02
C GLY A 176 4.23 -9.63 10.99
N SER A 177 5.34 -8.95 10.74
CA SER A 177 6.67 -9.57 10.78
C SER A 177 7.06 -10.06 12.19
N MET A 178 6.61 -9.38 13.25
CA MET A 178 6.81 -9.85 14.63
C MET A 178 6.04 -11.15 14.90
N THR A 179 4.79 -11.26 14.45
CA THR A 179 4.01 -12.50 14.56
C THR A 179 4.66 -13.64 13.78
N ALA A 180 5.16 -13.37 12.57
CA ALA A 180 5.91 -14.36 11.80
C ALA A 180 7.17 -14.83 12.54
N PHE A 181 7.93 -13.91 13.15
CA PHE A 181 9.11 -14.24 13.95
C PHE A 181 8.77 -15.09 15.18
N GLN A 182 7.68 -14.78 15.89
CA GLN A 182 7.20 -15.59 17.02
C GLN A 182 6.87 -17.02 16.60
N HIS A 183 6.26 -17.23 15.43
CA HIS A 183 6.03 -18.58 14.92
C HIS A 183 7.32 -19.35 14.62
N LEU A 184 8.40 -18.66 14.23
CA LEU A 184 9.71 -19.29 14.07
C LEU A 184 10.31 -19.68 15.44
N GLU A 185 10.17 -18.82 16.45
CA GLU A 185 10.57 -19.14 17.83
C GLU A 185 9.81 -20.36 18.36
N GLU A 186 8.49 -20.42 18.15
CA GLU A 186 7.66 -21.56 18.53
C GLU A 186 8.10 -22.86 17.86
N LYS A 187 8.42 -22.83 16.55
CA LYS A 187 8.97 -24.00 15.84
C LYS A 187 10.26 -24.50 16.49
N LEU A 188 11.19 -23.59 16.77
CA LEU A 188 12.45 -23.92 17.42
C LEU A 188 12.23 -24.48 18.83
N MET A 189 11.29 -23.92 19.61
CA MET A 189 10.93 -24.45 20.93
C MET A 189 10.33 -25.86 20.86
N ARG A 190 9.61 -26.20 19.78
CA ARG A 190 9.11 -27.56 19.51
C ARG A 190 10.21 -28.52 19.01
N GLY A 191 11.42 -28.03 18.75
CA GLY A 191 12.53 -28.82 18.19
C GLY A 191 12.39 -29.08 16.68
N GLU A 192 11.53 -28.31 16.00
CA GLU A 192 11.39 -28.38 14.54
C GLU A 192 12.53 -27.60 13.87
N ALA A 193 13.13 -28.20 12.84
CA ALA A 193 14.16 -27.52 12.05
C ALA A 193 13.51 -26.44 11.19
N LEU A 194 14.10 -25.24 11.18
CA LEU A 194 13.70 -24.18 10.27
C LEU A 194 14.18 -24.50 8.84
N MET A 195 13.33 -24.19 7.86
CA MET A 195 13.75 -24.24 6.45
C MET A 195 14.84 -23.17 6.19
N PRO A 196 15.67 -23.29 5.14
CA PRO A 196 16.74 -22.31 4.87
C PRO A 196 16.27 -20.86 4.79
N VAL A 197 15.10 -20.60 4.20
CA VAL A 197 14.50 -19.26 4.13
C VAL A 197 14.02 -18.77 5.50
N GLU A 198 13.47 -19.66 6.32
CA GLU A 198 13.02 -19.36 7.68
C GLU A 198 14.20 -19.06 8.59
N GLN A 199 15.30 -19.83 8.43
CA GLN A 199 16.55 -19.59 9.13
C GLN A 199 17.10 -18.21 8.78
N LEU A 200 17.08 -17.81 7.50
CA LEU A 200 17.54 -16.50 7.07
C LEU A 200 16.67 -15.35 7.63
N MET A 201 15.35 -15.55 7.69
CA MET A 201 14.43 -14.59 8.32
C MET A 201 14.63 -14.50 9.83
N TYR A 202 14.91 -15.63 10.48
CA TYR A 202 15.19 -15.70 11.91
C TYR A 202 16.51 -15.00 12.25
N ASP A 203 17.59 -15.35 11.55
CA ASP A 203 18.95 -14.81 11.75
C ASP A 203 19.04 -13.33 11.40
N GLY A 204 18.26 -12.89 10.40
CA GLY A 204 18.19 -11.49 9.99
C GLY A 204 17.36 -10.60 10.92
N ASN A 205 16.62 -11.16 11.87
CA ASN A 205 15.77 -10.40 12.79
C ASN A 205 16.58 -9.97 14.03
N ILE A 206 16.49 -8.69 14.40
CA ILE A 206 17.20 -8.15 15.57
C ILE A 206 16.56 -8.55 16.91
N GLY A 207 15.41 -9.24 16.88
CA GLY A 207 14.74 -9.81 18.05
C GLY A 207 13.44 -9.10 18.44
N LEU A 208 12.61 -9.82 19.20
CA LEU A 208 11.25 -9.38 19.56
C LEU A 208 11.23 -8.13 20.45
N GLU A 209 12.18 -8.01 21.39
CA GLU A 209 12.25 -6.87 22.32
C GLU A 209 12.44 -5.54 21.57
N VAL A 210 13.46 -5.48 20.71
CA VAL A 210 13.76 -4.28 19.92
C VAL A 210 12.61 -3.95 18.95
N ASN A 211 12.00 -4.96 18.33
CA ASN A 211 10.85 -4.72 17.45
C ASN A 211 9.61 -4.22 18.20
N THR A 212 9.44 -4.63 19.45
CA THR A 212 8.41 -4.10 20.35
C THR A 212 8.67 -2.62 20.65
N GLU A 213 9.92 -2.24 20.94
CA GLU A 213 10.29 -0.83 21.14
C GLU A 213 10.06 0.03 19.89
N LYS A 214 10.40 -0.49 18.70
CA LYS A 214 10.08 0.18 17.41
C LYS A 214 8.58 0.39 17.25
N CYS A 215 7.75 -0.60 17.57
CA CYS A 215 6.29 -0.48 17.51
C CYS A 215 5.78 0.62 18.46
N VAL A 216 6.22 0.63 19.71
CA VAL A 216 5.82 1.64 20.71
C VAL A 216 6.23 3.04 20.25
N TRP A 217 7.45 3.20 19.76
CA TRP A 217 7.91 4.47 19.24
C TRP A 217 7.10 4.94 18.03
N LEU A 218 6.83 4.04 17.07
CA LEU A 218 6.08 4.37 15.86
C LEU A 218 4.62 4.72 16.18
N GLN A 219 3.99 4.02 17.14
CA GLN A 219 2.68 4.38 17.69
C GLN A 219 2.69 5.78 18.31
N GLY A 220 3.73 6.12 19.08
CA GLY A 220 3.93 7.45 19.64
C GLY A 220 4.05 8.52 18.56
N GLU A 221 4.78 8.24 17.48
CA GLU A 221 4.95 9.15 16.35
C GLU A 221 3.65 9.36 15.55
N ILE A 222 2.88 8.29 15.31
CA ILE A 222 1.55 8.36 14.69
C ILE A 222 0.63 9.24 15.54
N LYS A 223 0.64 9.05 16.86
CA LYS A 223 -0.14 9.85 17.80
C LYS A 223 0.28 11.32 17.75
N ARG A 224 1.59 11.59 17.79
CA ARG A 224 2.17 12.93 17.72
C ARG A 224 1.73 13.67 16.47
N MET A 225 1.70 13.01 15.31
CA MET A 225 1.24 13.63 14.05
C MET A 225 -0.23 14.07 14.10
N VAL A 226 -1.09 13.29 14.77
CA VAL A 226 -2.50 13.66 14.97
C VAL A 226 -2.61 14.85 15.91
N ASP A 227 -1.92 14.79 17.05
CA ASP A 227 -2.03 15.79 18.11
C ASP A 227 -1.41 17.15 17.72
N GLU A 228 -0.40 17.15 16.85
CA GLU A 228 0.21 18.37 16.29
C GLU A 228 -0.47 18.85 14.99
N GLY A 229 -1.41 18.08 14.43
CA GLY A 229 -2.08 18.43 13.17
C GLY A 229 -1.21 18.30 11.92
N HIS A 230 -0.15 17.48 11.96
CA HIS A 230 0.69 17.15 10.82
C HIS A 230 0.01 16.11 9.92
N LEU A 231 -1.16 16.45 9.40
CA LEU A 231 -1.99 15.59 8.57
C LEU A 231 -2.28 16.28 7.22
N THR A 232 -2.32 15.50 6.16
CA THR A 232 -2.96 15.91 4.90
C THR A 232 -4.47 16.02 5.11
N LYS A 233 -5.17 16.67 4.17
CA LYS A 233 -6.63 16.77 4.23
C LYS A 233 -7.30 15.39 4.25
N ALA A 234 -6.88 14.49 3.37
CA ALA A 234 -7.42 13.12 3.31
C ALA A 234 -7.18 12.34 4.61
N GLU A 235 -5.99 12.48 5.20
CA GLU A 235 -5.67 11.83 6.48
C GLU A 235 -6.49 12.40 7.64
N LYS A 236 -6.70 13.72 7.67
CA LYS A 236 -7.58 14.35 8.66
C LYS A 236 -9.00 13.79 8.55
N ASP A 237 -9.52 13.70 7.33
CA ASP A 237 -10.86 13.16 7.08
C ASP A 237 -10.96 11.69 7.52
N GLU A 238 -9.92 10.87 7.28
CA GLU A 238 -9.84 9.48 7.76
C GLU A 238 -9.80 9.38 9.29
N VAL A 239 -9.01 10.23 9.96
CA VAL A 239 -8.94 10.28 11.43
C VAL A 239 -10.29 10.66 12.02
N ILE A 240 -10.95 11.68 11.47
CA ILE A 240 -12.28 12.12 11.90
C ILE A 240 -13.29 10.98 11.74
N ALA A 241 -13.32 10.32 10.58
CA ALA A 241 -14.21 9.19 10.32
C ALA A 241 -13.98 8.05 11.34
N THR A 242 -12.72 7.73 11.62
CA THR A 242 -12.36 6.70 12.61
C THR A 242 -12.83 7.08 14.01
N LEU A 243 -12.62 8.33 14.43
CA LEU A 243 -13.06 8.80 15.75
C LEU A 243 -14.60 8.82 15.86
N GLN A 244 -15.30 9.19 14.80
CA GLN A 244 -16.77 9.17 14.75
C GLN A 244 -17.31 7.74 14.83
N GLN A 245 -16.74 6.80 14.09
CA GLN A 245 -17.11 5.39 14.16
C GLN A 245 -16.87 4.81 15.58
N ASN A 246 -15.75 5.18 16.21
CA ASN A 246 -15.47 4.76 17.59
C ASN A 246 -16.49 5.36 18.59
N LEU A 247 -16.96 6.59 18.36
CA LEU A 247 -18.02 7.18 19.19
C LEU A 247 -19.37 6.48 19.02
N GLU A 248 -19.69 6.04 17.80
CA GLU A 248 -20.90 5.26 17.52
C GLU A 248 -20.86 3.92 18.25
N HIS A 249 -19.77 3.16 18.13
CA HIS A 249 -19.59 1.90 18.87
C HIS A 249 -19.66 2.10 20.39
N ILE A 250 -19.00 3.14 20.93
CA ILE A 250 -19.05 3.40 22.37
C ILE A 250 -20.44 3.82 22.81
N ALA A 251 -21.20 4.55 21.99
CA ALA A 251 -22.58 4.91 22.32
C ALA A 251 -23.46 3.66 22.44
N GLU A 252 -23.35 2.71 21.51
CA GLU A 252 -24.04 1.42 21.57
C GLU A 252 -23.67 0.65 22.85
N ASP A 253 -22.39 0.61 23.20
CA ASP A 253 -21.89 -0.06 24.40
C ASP A 253 -22.34 0.62 25.70
N VAL A 254 -22.45 1.95 25.72
CA VAL A 254 -22.94 2.76 26.86
C VAL A 254 -24.41 2.50 27.12
N ASP A 255 -25.20 2.32 26.07
CA ASP A 255 -26.63 2.00 26.16
C ASP A 255 -26.86 0.55 26.61
N ALA A 256 -26.00 -0.38 26.18
CA ALA A 256 -26.03 -1.78 26.58
C ALA A 256 -25.41 -2.06 27.97
N SER A 257 -24.66 -1.13 28.55
CA SER A 257 -23.93 -1.30 29.82
C SER A 257 -24.59 -0.58 31.00
N SER A 258 -24.33 -1.06 32.21
CA SER A 258 -24.77 -0.41 33.46
C SER A 258 -23.67 -0.40 34.54
N GLY A 259 -23.86 0.45 35.57
CA GLY A 259 -22.93 0.60 36.69
C GLY A 259 -21.53 1.08 36.27
N LYS A 260 -20.49 0.59 36.96
CA LYS A 260 -19.09 1.01 36.77
C LYS A 260 -18.56 0.84 35.33
N LYS A 261 -19.12 -0.10 34.55
CA LYS A 261 -18.75 -0.29 33.14
C LYS A 261 -19.22 0.89 32.29
N LYS A 262 -20.43 1.39 32.55
CA LYS A 262 -21.00 2.57 31.88
C LYS A 262 -20.17 3.83 32.17
N ASP A 263 -19.77 4.03 33.43
CA ASP A 263 -18.96 5.20 33.82
C ASP A 263 -17.61 5.23 33.07
N LYS A 264 -16.92 4.09 32.96
CA LYS A 264 -15.68 3.96 32.18
C LYS A 264 -15.88 4.24 30.69
N LEU A 265 -17.01 3.82 30.12
CA LEU A 265 -17.32 4.05 28.71
C LEU A 265 -17.64 5.53 28.45
N LEU A 266 -18.33 6.21 29.36
CA LEU A 266 -18.58 7.65 29.28
C LEU A 266 -17.28 8.46 29.37
N GLU A 267 -16.32 8.06 30.22
CA GLU A 267 -15.00 8.68 30.29
C GLU A 267 -14.21 8.50 28.98
N LYS A 268 -14.25 7.29 28.40
CA LYS A 268 -13.68 7.03 27.07
C LYS A 268 -14.36 7.87 25.99
N GLN A 269 -15.69 7.98 26.02
CA GLN A 269 -16.46 8.80 25.08
C GLN A 269 -16.04 10.27 25.14
N ALA A 270 -15.95 10.84 26.34
CA ALA A 270 -15.49 12.22 26.54
C ALA A 270 -14.07 12.45 26.01
N THR A 271 -13.18 11.46 26.21
CA THR A 271 -11.79 11.51 25.71
C THR A 271 -11.75 11.54 24.18
N ILE A 272 -12.57 10.71 23.51
CA ILE A 272 -12.63 10.65 22.05
C ILE A 272 -13.29 11.90 21.48
N GLN A 273 -14.33 12.42 22.11
CA GLN A 273 -14.96 13.70 21.73
C GLN A 273 -13.97 14.87 21.83
N ALA A 274 -13.21 14.96 22.92
CA ALA A 274 -12.17 15.98 23.07
C ALA A 274 -11.11 15.86 21.97
N ARG A 275 -10.74 14.64 21.60
CA ARG A 275 -9.80 14.39 20.50
C ARG A 275 -10.37 14.74 19.13
N LEU A 276 -11.65 14.45 18.89
CA LEU A 276 -12.34 14.83 17.66
C LEU A 276 -12.32 16.35 17.49
N ALA A 277 -12.68 17.09 18.52
CA ALA A 277 -12.65 18.55 18.51
C ALA A 277 -11.23 19.11 18.26
N LEU A 278 -10.20 18.48 18.86
CA LEU A 278 -8.80 18.83 18.60
C LEU A 278 -8.45 18.65 17.12
N VAL A 279 -8.74 17.50 16.54
CA VAL A 279 -8.42 17.18 15.15
C VAL A 279 -9.16 18.09 14.19
N GLU A 280 -10.43 18.37 14.45
CA GLU A 280 -11.25 19.31 13.69
C GLU A 280 -10.65 20.73 13.67
N SER A 281 -10.05 21.16 14.78
CA SER A 281 -9.41 22.49 14.89
C SER A 281 -8.14 22.64 14.04
N HIS A 282 -7.46 21.54 13.68
CA HIS A 282 -6.23 21.60 12.91
C HIS A 282 -6.47 22.04 11.46
N LYS A 283 -5.56 22.88 10.94
CA LYS A 283 -5.53 23.27 9.53
C LYS A 283 -4.71 22.25 8.75
N ALA A 284 -5.38 21.29 8.10
CA ALA A 284 -4.74 20.22 7.33
C ALA A 284 -4.12 20.75 6.02
N ASN A 285 -2.97 21.40 6.14
CA ASN A 285 -2.26 22.06 5.04
C ASN A 285 -1.05 21.25 4.54
N VAL A 286 -0.79 20.08 5.11
CA VAL A 286 0.35 19.26 4.70
C VAL A 286 0.06 18.67 3.33
N VAL A 287 1.00 18.82 2.41
CA VAL A 287 0.97 18.21 1.08
C VAL A 287 2.32 17.55 0.86
N TYR A 288 2.35 16.22 0.78
CA TYR A 288 3.56 15.47 0.50
C TYR A 288 3.81 15.41 -1.01
N ARG A 289 4.93 15.98 -1.46
CA ARG A 289 5.41 15.90 -2.84
C ARG A 289 6.44 14.77 -3.00
N LEU A 290 6.73 14.39 -4.23
CA LEU A 290 7.90 13.57 -4.54
C LEU A 290 9.16 14.26 -4.02
N ARG A 291 10.14 13.50 -3.53
CA ARG A 291 11.36 14.11 -2.94
C ARG A 291 12.13 14.94 -3.96
N LYS A 292 12.17 14.47 -5.21
CA LYS A 292 12.82 15.15 -6.32
C LYS A 292 11.84 15.96 -7.19
N SER A 293 10.69 16.34 -6.63
CA SER A 293 9.62 17.07 -7.34
C SER A 293 10.13 18.29 -8.12
N ALA A 294 11.00 19.11 -7.54
CA ALA A 294 11.53 20.30 -8.21
C ALA A 294 12.32 19.96 -9.51
N GLU A 295 13.09 18.87 -9.50
CA GLU A 295 13.86 18.42 -10.65
C GLU A 295 12.96 17.75 -11.69
N ILE A 296 12.03 16.90 -11.24
CA ILE A 296 11.02 16.24 -12.07
C ILE A 296 10.18 17.28 -12.81
N VAL A 297 9.67 18.30 -12.12
CA VAL A 297 8.89 19.39 -12.71
C VAL A 297 9.72 20.15 -13.75
N LYS A 298 11.00 20.43 -13.48
CA LYS A 298 11.89 21.10 -14.43
C LYS A 298 12.07 20.29 -15.71
N LEU A 299 12.35 18.99 -15.61
CA LEU A 299 12.49 18.09 -16.75
C LEU A 299 11.17 17.91 -17.51
N ARG A 300 10.05 17.83 -16.81
CA ARG A 300 8.70 17.77 -17.42
C ARG A 300 8.40 19.04 -18.22
N VAL A 301 8.78 20.22 -17.74
CA VAL A 301 8.64 21.49 -18.51
C VAL A 301 9.49 21.46 -19.78
N GLU A 302 10.68 20.87 -19.74
CA GLU A 302 11.54 20.69 -20.92
C GLU A 302 10.93 19.69 -21.91
N LEU A 303 10.44 18.55 -21.43
CA LEU A 303 9.75 17.55 -22.21
C LEU A 303 8.52 18.11 -22.92
N LEU A 304 7.69 18.92 -22.25
CA LEU A 304 6.56 19.63 -22.86
C LEU A 304 7.01 20.57 -23.99
N GLY A 305 8.19 21.18 -23.86
CA GLY A 305 8.83 21.95 -24.92
C GLY A 305 9.17 21.10 -26.14
N VAL A 306 9.76 19.92 -25.92
CA VAL A 306 10.12 18.96 -26.98
C VAL A 306 8.87 18.38 -27.67
N LEU A 307 7.84 18.01 -26.89
CA LEU A 307 6.56 17.52 -27.44
C LEU A 307 5.88 18.57 -28.32
N ALA A 308 5.91 19.85 -27.91
CA ALA A 308 5.38 20.93 -28.73
C ALA A 308 6.20 21.18 -30.01
N LEU A 309 7.49 20.79 -30.05
CA LEU A 309 8.30 20.81 -31.29
C LEU A 309 7.93 19.65 -32.20
N GLN A 310 7.64 18.47 -31.64
CA GLN A 310 7.19 17.30 -32.40
C GLN A 310 5.83 17.54 -33.07
N GLU A 311 4.92 18.24 -32.40
CA GLU A 311 3.66 18.67 -33.04
C GLU A 311 3.91 19.64 -34.21
N LYS A 312 4.94 20.49 -34.12
CA LYS A 312 5.32 21.42 -35.18
C LYS A 312 6.04 20.74 -36.34
N GLU A 313 6.80 19.67 -36.10
CA GLU A 313 7.43 18.82 -37.13
C GLU A 313 6.44 18.40 -38.21
N ARG A 314 5.21 18.08 -37.81
CA ARG A 314 4.14 17.68 -38.72
C ARG A 314 3.63 18.82 -39.62
N SER A 315 4.03 20.06 -39.37
CA SER A 315 3.47 21.27 -40.00
C SER A 315 4.50 22.25 -40.57
N LEU A 316 5.78 22.13 -40.19
CA LEU A 316 6.86 23.05 -40.59
C LEU A 316 8.20 22.33 -40.65
N SER A 317 9.09 22.80 -41.56
CA SER A 317 10.48 22.35 -41.64
C SER A 317 11.24 22.75 -40.36
N LEU A 318 11.64 21.76 -39.56
CA LEU A 318 12.43 21.92 -38.35
C LEU A 318 13.87 22.35 -38.66
N THR A 319 14.49 23.05 -37.70
CA THR A 319 15.93 23.32 -37.74
C THR A 319 16.73 22.10 -37.27
N SER A 320 18.02 22.03 -37.62
CA SER A 320 18.92 20.96 -37.13
C SER A 320 19.04 20.94 -35.61
N GLU A 321 18.88 22.09 -34.94
CA GLU A 321 18.84 22.18 -33.47
C GLU A 321 17.55 21.58 -32.88
N ASP A 322 16.42 21.70 -33.59
CA ASP A 322 15.15 21.13 -33.14
C ASP A 322 15.15 19.60 -33.30
N MET A 323 15.77 19.07 -34.36
CA MET A 323 15.99 17.63 -34.53
C MET A 323 16.82 17.05 -33.38
N ARG A 324 17.91 17.72 -32.99
CA ARG A 324 18.75 17.28 -31.86
C ARG A 324 17.99 17.27 -30.52
N LYS A 325 17.03 18.19 -30.33
CA LYS A 325 16.17 18.21 -29.12
C LYS A 325 15.13 17.10 -29.13
N LEU A 326 14.61 16.74 -30.30
CA LEU A 326 13.68 15.62 -30.46
C LEU A 326 14.36 14.27 -30.18
N GLU A 327 15.61 14.09 -30.62
CA GLU A 327 16.41 12.90 -30.30
C GLU A 327 16.62 12.74 -28.77
N GLY A 328 16.74 13.85 -28.04
CA GLY A 328 16.87 13.86 -26.57
C GLY A 328 15.60 13.52 -25.79
N ARG A 329 14.46 13.31 -26.45
CA ARG A 329 13.16 13.05 -25.79
C ARG A 329 13.20 11.83 -24.87
N HIS A 330 13.67 10.69 -25.38
CA HIS A 330 13.69 9.45 -24.61
C HIS A 330 14.61 9.55 -23.39
N ALA A 331 15.71 10.30 -23.48
CA ALA A 331 16.58 10.56 -22.34
C ALA A 331 15.87 11.37 -21.25
N LEU A 332 15.04 12.36 -21.63
CA LEU A 332 14.23 13.13 -20.67
C LEU A 332 13.14 12.25 -20.03
N GLU A 333 12.44 11.44 -20.81
CA GLU A 333 11.41 10.50 -20.30
C GLU A 333 12.02 9.49 -19.32
N SER A 334 13.15 8.89 -19.67
CA SER A 334 13.88 7.96 -18.80
C SER A 334 14.36 8.64 -17.52
N ALA A 335 14.95 9.84 -17.62
CA ALA A 335 15.42 10.57 -16.44
C ALA A 335 14.26 10.95 -15.49
N ILE A 336 13.08 11.30 -16.03
CA ILE A 336 11.89 11.54 -15.20
C ILE A 336 11.48 10.26 -14.48
N ALA A 337 11.38 9.13 -15.19
CA ALA A 337 11.00 7.85 -14.61
C ALA A 337 11.98 7.41 -13.51
N ASP A 338 13.30 7.56 -13.74
CA ASP A 338 14.33 7.22 -12.75
C ASP A 338 14.21 8.09 -11.49
N LEU A 339 13.94 9.39 -11.64
CA LEU A 339 13.77 10.28 -10.49
C LEU A 339 12.45 10.02 -9.74
N GLU A 340 11.41 9.58 -10.43
CA GLU A 340 10.15 9.15 -9.84
C GLU A 340 10.33 7.88 -9.03
N GLU A 341 10.99 6.85 -9.58
CA GLU A 341 11.28 5.61 -8.86
C GLU A 341 12.19 5.87 -7.64
N GLN A 342 13.21 6.72 -7.78
CA GLN A 342 14.07 7.12 -6.65
C GLN A 342 13.32 7.95 -5.60
N SER A 343 12.19 8.57 -5.96
CA SER A 343 11.34 9.31 -5.03
C SER A 343 10.30 8.41 -4.35
N ARG A 344 10.21 7.13 -4.73
CA ARG A 344 9.23 6.20 -4.20
C ARG A 344 9.47 5.91 -2.72
N GLU A 345 8.37 5.93 -1.99
CA GLU A 345 8.34 5.73 -0.54
C GLU A 345 7.60 4.45 -0.21
N TRP A 346 7.88 3.91 0.97
CA TRP A 346 7.22 2.68 1.39
C TRP A 346 5.75 2.97 1.71
N PHE A 347 4.89 2.01 1.37
CA PHE A 347 3.45 2.05 1.64
C PHE A 347 2.72 3.28 1.05
N ASP A 348 3.24 3.87 -0.04
CA ASP A 348 2.74 5.11 -0.65
C ASP A 348 1.71 4.87 -1.77
N ASP A 349 0.45 4.65 -1.43
CA ASP A 349 -0.63 4.52 -2.45
C ASP A 349 -0.94 5.85 -3.15
N ALA A 350 -0.48 6.97 -2.58
CA ALA A 350 -0.65 8.28 -3.17
C ALA A 350 0.46 8.63 -4.17
N PHE A 351 1.39 7.72 -4.46
CA PHE A 351 2.52 7.96 -5.37
C PHE A 351 2.06 8.49 -6.73
N GLU A 352 1.12 7.80 -7.37
CA GLU A 352 0.56 8.22 -8.67
C GLU A 352 -0.12 9.60 -8.60
N ALA A 353 -0.82 9.88 -7.49
CA ALA A 353 -1.43 11.19 -7.27
C ALA A 353 -0.38 12.30 -7.13
N LYS A 354 0.78 12.01 -6.52
CA LYS A 354 1.92 12.93 -6.41
C LYS A 354 2.57 13.17 -7.78
N CYS A 355 2.80 12.12 -8.57
CA CYS A 355 3.29 12.23 -9.95
C CYS A 355 2.36 13.12 -10.80
N ALA A 356 1.05 12.90 -10.71
CA ALA A 356 0.04 13.70 -11.41
C ALA A 356 0.04 15.17 -10.95
N LEU A 357 0.33 15.45 -9.68
CA LEU A 357 0.42 16.81 -9.16
C LEU A 357 1.64 17.55 -9.72
N ASP A 358 2.80 16.88 -9.77
CA ASP A 358 4.02 17.43 -10.38
C ASP A 358 3.84 17.64 -11.90
N GLN A 359 3.12 16.76 -12.58
CA GLN A 359 2.73 16.96 -13.98
C GLN A 359 1.86 18.22 -14.17
N LYS A 360 0.83 18.42 -13.34
CA LYS A 360 -0.03 19.61 -13.39
C LYS A 360 0.75 20.90 -13.17
N ASP A 361 1.71 20.89 -12.24
CA ASP A 361 2.57 22.05 -11.98
C ASP A 361 3.51 22.34 -13.17
N ALA A 362 4.07 21.31 -13.79
CA ALA A 362 4.86 21.44 -15.01
C ALA A 362 4.03 22.05 -16.15
N ASP A 363 2.80 21.57 -16.36
CA ASP A 363 1.88 22.11 -17.37
C ASP A 363 1.58 23.59 -17.11
N ALA A 364 1.31 23.97 -15.86
CA ALA A 364 1.04 25.35 -15.48
C ALA A 364 2.25 26.26 -15.72
N LEU A 365 3.46 25.80 -15.36
CA LEU A 365 4.71 26.52 -15.59
C LEU A 365 5.01 26.67 -17.09
N TYR A 366 4.81 25.61 -17.87
CA TYR A 366 5.01 25.63 -19.32
C TYR A 366 4.05 26.61 -20.00
N LYS A 367 2.75 26.57 -19.66
CA LYS A 367 1.74 27.52 -20.17
C LYS A 367 2.11 28.97 -19.85
N LYS A 368 2.57 29.24 -18.63
CA LYS A 368 3.03 30.58 -18.21
C LYS A 368 4.27 31.03 -19.00
N LYS A 369 5.22 30.13 -19.27
CA LYS A 369 6.42 30.41 -20.07
C LYS A 369 6.06 30.73 -21.52
N LYS A 370 5.12 29.98 -22.12
CA LYS A 370 4.62 30.22 -23.49
C LYS A 370 3.92 31.57 -23.61
N ALA A 371 3.03 31.90 -22.68
CA ALA A 371 2.31 33.19 -22.66
C ALA A 371 3.24 34.41 -22.56
N LYS A 372 4.38 34.28 -21.86
CA LYS A 372 5.39 35.35 -21.76
C LYS A 372 6.20 35.53 -23.05
N SER A 373 6.33 34.50 -23.88
CA SER A 373 7.00 34.61 -25.20
C SER A 373 6.11 35.24 -26.28
N SER A 374 4.78 35.10 -26.17
CA SER A 374 3.83 35.67 -27.14
C SER A 374 3.49 37.15 -26.90
N SER A 375 3.91 37.76 -25.79
CA SER A 375 3.68 39.19 -25.50
C SER A 375 4.84 40.12 -25.88
N GLY A 376 5.90 39.59 -26.51
CA GLY A 376 7.09 40.35 -26.91
C GLY A 376 7.04 40.79 -28.38
N GLY A 377 6.07 41.64 -28.74
CA GLY A 377 5.87 42.03 -30.14
C GLY A 377 5.11 43.34 -30.36
N LYS A 378 5.56 44.45 -29.76
CA LYS A 378 5.47 45.78 -30.40
C LYS A 378 6.39 46.80 -29.72
N SER A 379 7.47 47.15 -30.41
CA SER A 379 8.30 48.32 -30.13
C SER A 379 7.67 49.58 -30.75
N THR A 380 7.63 50.69 -30.00
CA THR A 380 8.04 52.01 -30.51
C THR A 380 8.31 52.99 -29.37
N SER A 381 9.54 53.54 -29.40
CA SER A 381 10.02 54.87 -28.95
C SER A 381 9.95 55.29 -27.47
N GLY A 382 11.13 55.26 -26.84
CA GLY A 382 11.84 56.48 -26.43
C GLY A 382 11.46 57.15 -25.11
N SER A 383 12.34 57.05 -24.09
CA SER A 383 13.00 58.21 -23.47
C SER A 383 13.78 57.81 -22.21
N SER A 384 15.08 58.11 -22.27
CA SER A 384 16.03 58.53 -21.25
C SER A 384 15.86 58.26 -19.73
N SER A 385 17.02 57.93 -19.14
CA SER A 385 17.44 58.23 -17.76
C SER A 385 16.76 57.38 -16.67
N SER A 386 17.39 56.97 -15.57
CA SER A 386 18.72 57.22 -15.00
C SER A 386 18.98 56.14 -13.95
N THR A 387 20.26 55.93 -13.68
CA THR A 387 20.87 55.26 -12.53
C THR A 387 20.17 55.56 -11.20
N SER A 388 19.88 54.53 -10.40
CA SER A 388 19.72 54.68 -8.94
C SER A 388 20.08 53.40 -8.18
N TRP A 389 21.20 53.50 -7.47
CA TRP A 389 21.59 52.70 -6.32
C TRP A 389 20.77 53.12 -5.09
N ALA A 390 20.21 52.17 -4.31
CA ALA A 390 19.82 52.36 -2.90
C ALA A 390 19.51 51.00 -2.24
N THR A 391 20.45 50.40 -1.51
CA THR A 391 20.62 50.42 -0.04
C THR A 391 19.83 49.36 0.76
N VAL A 392 20.65 48.49 1.37
CA VAL A 392 20.52 47.67 2.58
C VAL A 392 19.44 48.09 3.59
N GLY A 393 18.61 47.13 4.02
CA GLY A 393 17.74 47.20 5.21
C GLY A 393 17.93 45.97 6.10
N LYS A 394 18.05 46.21 7.42
CA LYS A 394 18.66 45.36 8.46
C LYS A 394 17.86 44.10 8.88
N LYS A 395 18.61 43.14 9.45
CA LYS A 395 18.16 41.94 10.17
C LYS A 395 17.59 42.23 11.59
N LYS A 396 16.64 41.36 11.98
CA LYS A 396 16.39 40.69 13.29
C LYS A 396 15.73 41.51 14.45
N PRO A 397 15.04 40.87 15.43
CA PRO A 397 15.28 39.50 15.92
C PRO A 397 14.09 38.56 16.28
N VAL A 398 14.48 37.28 16.31
CA VAL A 398 14.02 36.11 17.07
C VAL A 398 13.32 36.40 18.41
N SER A 399 12.21 35.68 18.67
CA SER A 399 11.71 35.40 20.02
C SER A 399 11.53 33.88 20.23
N LYS A 400 11.61 33.51 21.51
CA LYS A 400 11.98 32.21 22.10
C LYS A 400 10.89 31.15 22.11
N ALA A 401 11.36 29.91 22.15
CA ALA A 401 10.64 28.67 22.42
C ALA A 401 9.90 28.64 23.77
N ALA A 402 8.82 27.88 23.81
CA ALA A 402 8.23 27.31 25.01
C ALA A 402 8.08 25.79 24.83
N LYS A 403 8.64 25.03 25.78
CA LYS A 403 8.44 23.59 25.96
C LYS A 403 6.99 23.31 26.40
N PRO A 404 6.44 22.13 26.07
CA PRO A 404 5.49 21.48 26.96
C PRO A 404 6.10 20.23 27.60
N SER A 405 5.72 20.08 28.86
CA SER A 405 6.07 19.05 29.82
C SER A 405 5.41 17.71 29.53
N THR A 406 6.17 16.65 29.82
CA THR A 406 5.74 15.27 30.01
C THR A 406 4.55 15.13 30.97
N ALA A 407 3.50 14.44 30.53
CA ALA A 407 2.45 13.89 31.40
C ALA A 407 2.14 12.44 31.00
N LYS A 408 1.97 11.63 32.05
CA LYS A 408 1.89 10.17 32.12
C LYS A 408 0.77 9.54 31.28
N GLY A 409 1.05 8.31 30.85
CA GLY A 409 0.16 7.45 30.06
C GLY A 409 -1.10 6.99 30.80
N SER A 410 -2.13 6.76 30.00
CA SER A 410 -3.35 6.05 30.33
C SER A 410 -3.97 5.49 29.03
N GLY A 411 -4.32 4.20 29.07
CA GLY A 411 -5.09 3.37 28.12
C GLY A 411 -5.32 3.85 26.69
N PHE A 412 -4.53 3.37 25.73
CA PHE A 412 -4.67 3.66 24.30
C PHE A 412 -5.04 2.44 23.42
N ALA A 413 -4.98 1.21 23.97
CA ALA A 413 -5.21 -0.01 23.19
C ALA A 413 -6.63 -0.11 22.57
N ALA A 414 -7.63 0.57 23.15
CA ALA A 414 -9.02 0.51 22.68
C ALA A 414 -9.33 1.33 21.41
N ALA A 415 -8.39 2.14 20.90
CA ALA A 415 -8.67 3.01 19.73
C ALA A 415 -8.14 2.46 18.39
N PHE A 416 -7.48 1.29 18.40
CA PHE A 416 -6.80 0.73 17.22
C PHE A 416 -7.06 -0.77 16.97
N GLY A 417 -8.16 -1.32 17.50
CA GLY A 417 -8.70 -2.60 17.04
C GLY A 417 -7.84 -3.83 17.32
N ASN A 418 -7.14 -3.88 18.46
CA ASN A 418 -6.45 -5.09 18.90
C ASN A 418 -6.78 -5.40 20.37
N ASP A 419 -8.03 -5.81 20.61
CA ASP A 419 -8.39 -6.56 21.81
C ASP A 419 -8.26 -8.06 21.47
N SER A 420 -7.04 -8.58 21.64
CA SER A 420 -6.84 -10.00 21.79
C SER A 420 -7.11 -10.33 23.26
N ASP A 421 -8.35 -10.70 23.56
CA ASP A 421 -8.73 -11.35 24.81
C ASP A 421 -7.94 -12.66 24.94
N SER A 422 -7.09 -12.75 25.94
CA SER A 422 -6.59 -14.01 26.50
C SER A 422 -6.34 -13.79 27.98
N ASP A 423 -6.94 -14.67 28.78
CA ASP A 423 -7.07 -14.69 30.25
C ASP A 423 -5.84 -14.25 31.06
#